data_AF-A0A317GTV7-F1
#
_entry.id   AF-A0A317GTV7-F1
#
_cell.length_a   1.000
_cell.length_b   1.000
_cell.length_c   1.000
_cell.angle_alpha   90.00
_cell.angle_beta   90.00
_cell.angle_gamma   90.00
#
_symmetry.space_group_name_H-M   'P 1'
#
loop_
_entity.id
_entity.type
_entity.pdbx_description
1 polymer ?
#
loop_
_entity_poly.entity_id
_entity_poly.type
_entity_poly.pdbx_seq_one_letter_code
_entity_poly.pdbx_strand_id
1 'polypeptide(L)'
;MTYEVVESQSEEIQFENILIKGDNLLALNAIKKIFDNKLESEKVKCIYIDPPFNTGQAFDYYDDNLERSEWLTMLRDRTVILKSLLREDGFFIVHLDDSEVHYCKVLMDEVMGSSNFISHVTYERSGVAGLGQGGFLVNTTEHILLYRNVLPPLGNNVGSYALDENTIRRYNRILNNTGDSTLVEEFISKSNKKPVKIFKHSNFEIETISLSNFKEREAEIRRIYAKNLNFLFRGNQVQKENSFQNDLIDKMEKDCLYSVIYTPSRGRFKDEETTLYYFNKELLSWLGDNAVVDGDDIVKSLKLTTLWDHEDIPKADIANEGGVDFPRGKKPENLLKRIFDLCTNEGDLILDCFAGSGTSLAVAHKMNRKWIGVEIGNHADTHIIPRLKNVLSGSDQLGISKKVNWKGGGSFKYYHLGSSIIKIQKDTSGDFNWSLGKHFIEESLLHSYDYILDTTIDLSADNLFSNKEELPVVGVQRIGSRNRVAIVSLNEPEGNLGNLAYEELQALYIAVKKKYAPEYINIFTNRGIEIAFDSKPDDLEVVKVPHAIFAELEK
;
A
#
# COMPACT_ATOMS: atom_id res chain seq x y z
N MET A 1 30.30 -10.49 -14.68
CA MET A 1 29.80 -9.09 -14.65
C MET A 1 30.14 -8.55 -13.29
N THR A 2 31.02 -7.56 -13.28
CA THR A 2 31.47 -6.80 -12.11
C THR A 2 30.31 -5.99 -11.54
N TYR A 3 30.09 -6.08 -10.24
CA TYR A 3 29.15 -5.23 -9.52
C TYR A 3 29.94 -4.02 -9.00
N GLU A 4 29.63 -2.83 -9.50
CA GLU A 4 30.06 -1.57 -8.88
C GLU A 4 29.13 -1.28 -7.71
N VAL A 5 29.68 -1.25 -6.50
CA VAL A 5 29.03 -0.67 -5.33
C VAL A 5 29.23 0.84 -5.45
N VAL A 6 28.17 1.56 -5.81
CA VAL A 6 28.15 3.01 -5.77
C VAL A 6 27.74 3.41 -4.34
N GLU A 7 28.70 3.88 -3.55
CA GLU A 7 28.41 4.62 -2.32
C GLU A 7 27.78 5.96 -2.72
N SER A 8 26.46 6.09 -2.54
CA SER A 8 25.75 7.33 -2.85
C SER A 8 25.88 8.32 -1.70
N GLN A 9 26.56 9.45 -1.96
CA GLN A 9 26.35 10.69 -1.22
C GLN A 9 24.86 11.09 -1.28
N SER A 10 24.36 11.73 -0.23
CA SER A 10 22.96 12.10 0.02
C SER A 10 22.24 12.70 -1.21
N GLU A 11 21.65 11.85 -2.04
CA GLU A 11 20.65 12.24 -3.03
C GLU A 11 19.27 12.24 -2.36
N GLU A 12 18.52 13.32 -2.52
CA GLU A 12 17.08 13.35 -2.20
C GLU A 12 16.40 12.12 -2.82
N ILE A 13 15.84 11.25 -1.98
CA ILE A 13 15.06 10.10 -2.44
C ILE A 13 13.77 10.66 -3.06
N GLN A 14 13.78 10.94 -4.36
CA GLN A 14 12.56 10.93 -5.15
C GLN A 14 11.99 9.52 -5.04
N PHE A 15 10.78 9.38 -4.49
CA PHE A 15 10.09 8.09 -4.42
C PHE A 15 9.68 7.63 -5.82
N GLU A 16 10.61 6.95 -6.47
CA GLU A 16 10.38 5.90 -7.46
C GLU A 16 9.92 4.62 -6.75
N ASN A 17 9.67 3.55 -7.51
CA ASN A 17 9.33 2.26 -6.90
C ASN A 17 10.51 1.72 -6.09
N ILE A 18 10.26 1.26 -4.87
CA ILE A 18 11.31 0.85 -3.92
C ILE A 18 11.03 -0.55 -3.40
N LEU A 19 12.02 -1.44 -3.49
CA LEU A 19 12.05 -2.73 -2.80
C LEU A 19 13.14 -2.70 -1.73
N ILE A 20 12.82 -3.09 -0.50
CA ILE A 20 13.76 -3.19 0.61
C ILE A 20 13.82 -4.65 1.08
N LYS A 21 15.02 -5.23 1.08
CA LYS A 21 15.29 -6.51 1.74
C LYS A 21 15.74 -6.26 3.17
N GLY A 22 14.98 -6.76 4.15
CA GLY A 22 15.32 -6.61 5.56
C GLY A 22 14.13 -6.84 6.49
N ASP A 23 14.37 -6.71 7.79
CA ASP A 23 13.27 -6.68 8.77
C ASP A 23 12.38 -5.47 8.49
N ASN A 24 11.07 -5.73 8.39
CA ASN A 24 10.10 -4.72 8.02
C ASN A 24 9.85 -3.67 9.12
N LEU A 25 9.99 -4.00 10.40
CA LEU A 25 9.88 -3.00 11.47
C LEU A 25 11.04 -1.99 11.38
N LEU A 26 12.25 -2.47 11.17
CA LEU A 26 13.43 -1.60 11.01
C LEU A 26 13.35 -0.77 9.72
N ALA A 27 12.96 -1.38 8.60
CA ALA A 27 12.76 -0.68 7.34
C ALA A 27 11.69 0.41 7.45
N LEU A 28 10.55 0.12 8.09
CA LEU A 28 9.49 1.10 8.31
C LEU A 28 9.95 2.27 9.18
N ASN A 29 10.76 2.03 10.21
CA ASN A 29 11.35 3.10 11.02
C ASN A 29 12.30 3.99 10.20
N ALA A 30 13.11 3.39 9.32
CA ALA A 30 13.98 4.15 8.42
C ALA A 30 13.15 4.99 7.43
N ILE A 31 12.12 4.39 6.83
CA ILE A 31 11.21 5.06 5.89
C ILE A 31 10.47 6.21 6.58
N LYS A 32 10.00 6.02 7.82
CA LYS A 32 9.24 7.02 8.56
C LYS A 32 9.95 8.38 8.62
N LYS A 33 11.26 8.39 8.88
CA LYS A 33 12.06 9.63 8.92
C LYS A 33 12.02 10.41 7.60
N ILE A 34 11.88 9.71 6.47
CA ILE A 34 11.78 10.32 5.14
C ILE A 34 10.37 10.91 4.93
N PHE A 35 9.33 10.26 5.45
CA PHE A 35 7.93 10.70 5.32
C PHE A 35 7.55 11.83 6.27
N ASP A 36 8.26 12.01 7.39
CA ASP A 36 7.96 13.05 8.38
C ASP A 36 7.98 14.48 7.75
N ASN A 37 8.73 14.68 6.66
CA ASN A 37 8.81 15.97 5.94
C ASN A 37 8.05 16.01 4.60
N LYS A 38 7.27 14.97 4.26
CA LYS A 38 6.57 14.91 2.97
C LYS A 38 5.24 15.64 2.98
N LEU A 39 4.85 16.17 1.82
CA LEU A 39 3.52 16.72 1.60
C LEU A 39 2.48 15.61 1.70
N GLU A 40 1.26 15.95 2.12
CA GLU A 40 0.17 14.99 2.27
C GLU A 40 -0.10 14.21 0.97
N SER A 41 -0.04 14.88 -0.19
CA SER A 41 -0.20 14.25 -1.50
C SER A 41 0.87 13.20 -1.84
N GLU A 42 2.02 13.23 -1.17
CA GLU A 42 3.13 12.30 -1.37
C GLU A 42 3.13 11.14 -0.35
N LYS A 43 2.23 11.17 0.63
CA LYS A 43 2.05 10.08 1.60
C LYS A 43 1.41 8.86 0.93
N VAL A 44 1.49 7.73 1.63
CA VAL A 44 0.97 6.45 1.13
C VAL A 44 -0.55 6.52 1.00
N LYS A 45 -1.08 6.27 -0.20
CA LYS A 45 -2.52 6.24 -0.44
C LYS A 45 -3.15 4.93 0.04
N CYS A 46 -2.46 3.82 -0.16
CA CYS A 46 -2.99 2.49 0.15
C CYS A 46 -1.90 1.62 0.77
N ILE A 47 -2.16 1.16 1.99
CA ILE A 47 -1.35 0.15 2.66
C ILE A 47 -2.09 -1.17 2.52
N TYR A 48 -1.46 -2.15 1.89
CA TYR A 48 -1.97 -3.52 1.82
C TYR A 48 -0.96 -4.43 2.49
N ILE A 49 -1.40 -5.16 3.52
CA ILE A 49 -0.57 -6.15 4.20
C ILE A 49 -1.22 -7.52 4.19
N ASP A 50 -0.40 -8.54 3.98
CA ASP A 50 -0.74 -9.96 4.02
C ASP A 50 0.25 -10.65 4.99
N PRO A 51 0.13 -10.38 6.31
CA PRO A 51 1.04 -10.92 7.31
C PRO A 51 0.92 -12.45 7.40
N PRO A 52 1.87 -13.15 8.06
CA PRO A 52 1.72 -14.58 8.33
C PRO A 52 0.42 -14.85 9.10
N PHE A 53 -0.30 -15.92 8.74
CA PHE A 53 -1.65 -16.22 9.25
C PHE A 53 -1.65 -16.91 10.63
N ASN A 54 -0.47 -17.28 11.12
CA ASN A 54 -0.26 -18.01 12.37
C ASN A 54 -0.97 -19.37 12.42
N THR A 55 -0.88 -20.14 11.33
CA THR A 55 -1.64 -21.39 11.15
C THR A 55 -1.00 -22.62 11.79
N GLY A 56 0.18 -22.48 12.38
CA GLY A 56 0.99 -23.57 12.93
C GLY A 56 1.74 -24.38 11.87
N GLN A 57 1.84 -23.89 10.62
CA GLN A 57 2.60 -24.57 9.57
C GLN A 57 4.06 -24.10 9.55
N ALA A 58 5.01 -25.03 9.42
CA ALA A 58 6.42 -24.63 9.27
C ALA A 58 6.64 -23.98 7.88
N PHE A 59 6.99 -22.70 7.84
CA PHE A 59 7.59 -22.05 6.67
C PHE A 59 9.09 -21.86 6.92
N ASP A 60 9.91 -21.96 5.87
CA ASP A 60 11.37 -21.91 5.99
C ASP A 60 11.92 -20.56 6.52
N TYR A 61 11.12 -19.48 6.50
CA TYR A 61 11.57 -18.12 6.83
C TYR A 61 10.60 -17.31 7.71
N TYR A 62 9.45 -17.87 8.08
CA TYR A 62 8.48 -17.23 8.98
C TYR A 62 8.10 -18.24 10.06
N ASP A 63 8.20 -17.82 11.32
CA ASP A 63 7.60 -18.57 12.41
C ASP A 63 6.08 -18.36 12.33
N ASP A 64 5.37 -19.26 11.64
CA ASP A 64 3.90 -19.23 11.52
C ASP A 64 3.25 -19.99 12.69
N ASN A 65 3.95 -20.06 13.83
CA ASN A 65 3.51 -20.65 15.08
C ASN A 65 3.89 -19.76 16.28
N LEU A 66 3.79 -18.44 16.09
CA LEU A 66 3.97 -17.47 17.17
C LEU A 66 2.84 -17.59 18.20
N GLU A 67 3.14 -17.28 19.45
CA GLU A 67 2.07 -17.08 20.41
C GLU A 67 1.23 -15.87 19.96
N ARG A 68 -0.09 -15.92 20.14
CA ARG A 68 -0.98 -14.84 19.69
C ARG A 68 -0.56 -13.47 20.23
N SER A 69 -0.08 -13.42 21.47
CA SER A 69 0.43 -12.19 22.10
C SER A 69 1.59 -11.58 21.31
N GLU A 70 2.55 -12.41 20.87
CA GLU A 70 3.71 -12.02 20.07
C GLU A 70 3.30 -11.58 18.67
N TRP A 71 2.39 -12.33 18.03
CA TRP A 71 1.86 -12.00 16.70
C TRP A 71 1.12 -10.66 16.69
N LEU A 72 0.27 -10.41 17.69
CA LEU A 72 -0.44 -9.13 17.84
C LEU A 72 0.52 -7.99 18.14
N THR A 73 1.55 -8.21 18.96
CA THR A 73 2.59 -7.20 19.25
C THR A 73 3.36 -6.85 17.98
N MET A 74 3.79 -7.86 17.21
CA MET A 74 4.46 -7.69 15.92
C MET A 74 3.65 -6.81 14.97
N LEU A 75 2.34 -7.09 14.83
CA LEU A 75 1.46 -6.31 13.98
C LEU A 75 1.18 -4.91 14.52
N ARG A 76 1.04 -4.75 15.85
CA ARG A 76 0.78 -3.46 16.50
C ARG A 76 1.87 -2.47 16.15
N ASP A 77 3.12 -2.85 16.39
CA ASP A 77 4.27 -1.96 16.25
C ASP A 77 4.42 -1.47 14.81
N ARG A 78 4.16 -2.37 13.84
CA ARG A 78 4.14 -2.03 12.41
C ARG A 78 2.96 -1.14 12.05
N THR A 79 1.76 -1.46 12.54
CA THR A 79 0.54 -0.70 12.26
C THR A 79 0.63 0.74 12.76
N VAL A 80 1.24 0.97 13.93
CA VAL A 80 1.47 2.32 14.47
C VAL A 80 2.33 3.15 13.52
N ILE A 81 3.42 2.58 12.99
CA ILE A 81 4.28 3.28 12.04
C ILE A 81 3.55 3.48 10.72
N LEU A 82 2.95 2.43 10.17
CA LEU A 82 2.21 2.45 8.90
C LEU A 82 1.11 3.51 8.90
N LYS A 83 0.34 3.66 9.99
CA LYS A 83 -0.66 4.72 10.14
C LYS A 83 -0.07 6.12 9.98
N SER A 84 1.14 6.35 10.48
CA SER A 84 1.81 7.66 10.34
C SER A 84 2.28 7.95 8.91
N LEU A 85 2.51 6.92 8.09
CA LEU A 85 2.88 7.05 6.68
C LEU A 85 1.67 7.23 5.75
N LEU A 86 0.48 6.90 6.25
CA LEU A 86 -0.75 6.87 5.49
C LEU A 86 -1.31 8.27 5.28
N ARG A 87 -1.81 8.54 4.07
CA ARG A 87 -2.50 9.78 3.72
C ARG A 87 -3.82 9.91 4.49
N GLU A 88 -4.32 11.10 4.75
CA GLU A 88 -5.59 11.33 5.48
C GLU A 88 -6.77 10.63 4.81
N ASP A 89 -6.85 10.72 3.48
CA ASP A 89 -7.84 10.02 2.67
C ASP A 89 -7.37 8.60 2.25
N GLY A 90 -6.37 8.06 2.94
CA GLY A 90 -5.74 6.78 2.65
C GLY A 90 -6.54 5.58 3.12
N PHE A 91 -6.22 4.42 2.56
CA PHE A 91 -6.80 3.12 2.92
C PHE A 91 -5.76 2.20 3.56
N PHE A 92 -6.18 1.47 4.59
CA PHE A 92 -5.39 0.43 5.22
C PHE A 92 -6.15 -0.89 5.08
N ILE A 93 -5.52 -1.86 4.43
CA ILE A 93 -6.08 -3.18 4.14
C ILE A 93 -5.23 -4.27 4.78
N VAL A 94 -5.89 -5.16 5.52
CA VAL A 94 -5.27 -6.36 6.10
C VAL A 94 -5.97 -7.59 5.54
N HIS A 95 -5.20 -8.54 5.01
CA HIS A 95 -5.70 -9.80 4.48
C HIS A 95 -5.27 -10.97 5.39
N LEU A 96 -6.23 -11.76 5.88
CA LEU A 96 -6.02 -12.86 6.84
C LEU A 96 -6.92 -14.07 6.52
N ASP A 97 -6.69 -15.19 7.20
CA ASP A 97 -7.65 -16.29 7.33
C ASP A 97 -8.54 -16.11 8.59
N ASP A 98 -9.28 -17.16 8.96
CA ASP A 98 -10.14 -17.16 10.15
C ASP A 98 -9.39 -17.16 11.49
N SER A 99 -8.10 -17.51 11.50
CA SER A 99 -7.34 -17.81 12.71
C SER A 99 -7.14 -16.55 13.57
N GLU A 100 -6.69 -15.46 12.95
CA GLU A 100 -6.31 -14.24 13.67
C GLU A 100 -7.12 -12.99 13.27
N VAL A 101 -8.02 -13.08 12.27
CA VAL A 101 -8.76 -11.91 11.75
C VAL A 101 -9.54 -11.14 12.83
N HIS A 102 -10.18 -11.83 13.77
CA HIS A 102 -10.98 -11.17 14.81
C HIS A 102 -10.12 -10.46 15.84
N TYR A 103 -8.96 -11.03 16.20
CA TYR A 103 -8.02 -10.41 17.13
C TYR A 103 -7.29 -9.25 16.46
N CYS A 104 -6.90 -9.42 15.20
CA CYS A 104 -6.38 -8.34 14.37
C CYS A 104 -7.38 -7.20 14.26
N LYS A 105 -8.67 -7.47 14.04
CA LYS A 105 -9.72 -6.44 14.01
C LYS A 105 -9.76 -5.60 15.28
N VAL A 106 -9.67 -6.23 16.45
CA VAL A 106 -9.64 -5.52 17.75
C VAL A 106 -8.39 -4.66 17.87
N LEU A 107 -7.22 -5.19 17.49
CA LEU A 107 -5.97 -4.44 17.47
C LEU A 107 -6.04 -3.23 16.51
N MET A 108 -6.56 -3.44 15.31
CA MET A 108 -6.72 -2.39 14.31
C MET A 108 -7.70 -1.32 14.80
N ASP A 109 -8.76 -1.67 15.53
CA ASP A 109 -9.66 -0.70 16.14
C ASP A 109 -8.99 0.16 17.21
N GLU A 110 -8.06 -0.41 18.00
CA GLU A 110 -7.24 0.35 18.95
C GLU A 110 -6.34 1.35 18.23
N VAL A 111 -5.62 0.92 17.18
CA VAL A 111 -4.60 1.73 16.52
C VAL A 111 -5.21 2.71 15.51
N MET A 112 -6.09 2.25 14.63
CA MET A 112 -6.71 3.06 13.57
C MET A 112 -7.94 3.83 14.05
N GLY A 113 -8.61 3.35 15.10
CA GLY A 113 -9.89 3.84 15.58
C GLY A 113 -11.06 3.06 14.99
N SER A 114 -11.95 2.56 15.86
CA SER A 114 -13.13 1.78 15.45
C SER A 114 -14.08 2.56 14.53
N SER A 115 -14.15 3.88 14.67
CA SER A 115 -14.93 4.72 13.76
C SER A 115 -14.43 4.64 12.33
N ASN A 116 -13.11 4.47 12.11
CA ASN A 116 -12.45 4.45 10.81
C ASN A 116 -12.56 3.11 10.05
N PHE A 117 -13.17 2.10 10.66
CA PHE A 117 -13.44 0.83 10.02
C PHE A 117 -14.51 1.00 8.93
N ILE A 118 -14.23 0.52 7.72
CA ILE A 118 -15.18 0.55 6.60
C ILE A 118 -15.96 -0.75 6.52
N SER A 119 -15.25 -1.87 6.42
CA SER A 119 -15.88 -3.15 6.10
C SER A 119 -14.98 -4.35 6.34
N HIS A 120 -15.61 -5.49 6.56
CA HIS A 120 -15.00 -6.81 6.56
C HIS A 120 -15.54 -7.54 5.34
N VAL A 121 -14.65 -7.81 4.39
CA VAL A 121 -14.96 -8.53 3.16
C VAL A 121 -14.53 -9.98 3.31
N THR A 122 -15.43 -10.91 2.99
CA THR A 122 -15.16 -12.33 2.87
C THR A 122 -14.85 -12.67 1.41
N TYR A 123 -13.69 -13.26 1.17
CA TYR A 123 -13.23 -13.72 -0.13
C TYR A 123 -13.26 -15.26 -0.18
N GLU A 124 -14.00 -15.84 -1.13
CA GLU A 124 -14.03 -17.30 -1.32
C GLU A 124 -12.82 -17.75 -2.15
N ARG A 125 -11.82 -18.35 -1.49
CA ARG A 125 -10.56 -18.79 -2.12
C ARG A 125 -10.73 -20.03 -3.01
N SER A 126 -11.74 -20.86 -2.77
CA SER A 126 -11.95 -22.10 -3.52
C SER A 126 -13.37 -22.64 -3.36
N GLY A 127 -13.95 -23.19 -4.43
CA GLY A 127 -15.18 -23.97 -4.31
C GLY A 127 -15.02 -25.24 -3.45
N VAL A 128 -16.15 -25.78 -2.99
CA VAL A 128 -16.23 -26.94 -2.05
C VAL A 128 -15.71 -28.26 -2.67
N ALA A 129 -15.55 -28.34 -4.00
CA ALA A 129 -15.32 -29.58 -4.75
C ALA A 129 -13.86 -30.09 -4.79
N GLY A 130 -13.08 -29.93 -3.71
CA GLY A 130 -11.69 -30.38 -3.63
C GLY A 130 -11.49 -31.70 -2.86
N LEU A 131 -10.70 -32.64 -3.42
CA LEU A 131 -10.21 -33.83 -2.71
C LEU A 131 -9.35 -33.42 -1.51
N GLY A 132 -9.76 -33.79 -0.29
CA GLY A 132 -8.99 -33.57 0.95
C GLY A 132 -9.59 -32.58 1.95
N GLN A 133 -10.79 -32.06 1.69
CA GLN A 133 -11.51 -31.18 2.61
C GLN A 133 -12.24 -32.03 3.69
N GLY A 134 -11.56 -32.29 4.82
CA GLY A 134 -12.14 -32.97 5.98
C GLY A 134 -12.43 -32.01 7.13
N GLY A 135 -13.49 -32.24 7.89
CA GLY A 135 -13.93 -31.40 9.02
C GLY A 135 -15.46 -31.36 9.14
N PHE A 136 -15.98 -30.78 10.23
CA PHE A 136 -17.43 -30.55 10.38
C PHE A 136 -17.92 -29.45 9.42
N LEU A 137 -17.09 -28.42 9.21
CA LEU A 137 -17.26 -27.38 8.20
C LEU A 137 -15.95 -27.22 7.41
N VAL A 138 -16.10 -27.01 6.11
CA VAL A 138 -14.99 -26.83 5.17
C VAL A 138 -14.70 -25.34 5.06
N ASN A 139 -13.49 -24.93 5.44
CA ASN A 139 -13.07 -23.54 5.33
C ASN A 139 -12.65 -23.23 3.88
N THR A 140 -13.42 -22.37 3.21
CA THR A 140 -13.18 -21.91 1.83
C THR A 140 -12.92 -20.41 1.75
N THR A 141 -12.73 -19.72 2.88
CA THR A 141 -12.73 -18.26 2.93
C THR A 141 -11.42 -17.68 3.45
N GLU A 142 -11.09 -16.51 2.93
CA GLU A 142 -10.11 -15.57 3.49
C GLU A 142 -10.85 -14.24 3.75
N HIS A 143 -10.26 -13.38 4.55
CA HIS A 143 -10.91 -12.18 5.09
C HIS A 143 -10.06 -10.95 4.87
N ILE A 144 -10.71 -9.88 4.43
CA ILE A 144 -10.08 -8.60 4.16
C ILE A 144 -10.72 -7.53 5.05
N LEU A 145 -9.93 -6.95 5.93
CA LEU A 145 -10.34 -5.83 6.78
C LEU A 145 -9.95 -4.51 6.10
N LEU A 146 -10.92 -3.62 5.94
CA LEU A 146 -10.72 -2.33 5.26
C LEU A 146 -10.95 -1.16 6.23
N TYR A 147 -9.95 -0.30 6.34
CA TYR A 147 -9.95 0.92 7.16
C TYR A 147 -9.60 2.17 6.34
N ARG A 148 -10.04 3.33 6.82
CA ARG A 148 -9.55 4.64 6.40
C ARG A 148 -8.54 5.18 7.42
N ASN A 149 -7.67 6.09 7.00
CA ASN A 149 -6.90 6.88 7.96
C ASN A 149 -7.81 7.90 8.67
N VAL A 150 -8.52 8.69 7.87
CA VAL A 150 -9.58 9.60 8.31
C VAL A 150 -10.83 9.32 7.46
N LEU A 151 -11.94 9.01 8.12
CA LEU A 151 -13.23 8.99 7.44
C LEU A 151 -13.71 10.42 7.17
N PRO A 152 -13.95 10.79 5.90
CA PRO A 152 -14.64 12.05 5.62
C PRO A 152 -16.07 11.98 6.18
N PRO A 153 -16.67 13.12 6.59
CA PRO A 153 -18.07 13.17 6.95
C PRO A 153 -18.94 12.68 5.78
N LEU A 154 -19.68 11.59 6.01
CA LEU A 154 -20.69 10.95 5.14
C LEU A 154 -20.78 11.51 3.70
N GLY A 155 -19.84 11.08 2.85
CA GLY A 155 -19.86 11.30 1.39
C GLY A 155 -19.90 9.96 0.66
N ASN A 156 -20.73 9.85 -0.38
CA ASN A 156 -21.01 8.59 -1.08
C ASN A 156 -19.76 8.02 -1.79
N ASN A 157 -19.31 6.84 -1.35
CA ASN A 157 -18.33 5.99 -2.03
C ASN A 157 -18.90 5.49 -3.37
N VAL A 158 -18.28 5.86 -4.49
CA VAL A 158 -18.53 5.19 -5.78
C VAL A 158 -17.21 5.04 -6.53
N GLY A 159 -16.65 3.84 -6.50
CA GLY A 159 -15.81 3.37 -7.60
C GLY A 159 -16.71 3.05 -8.80
N SER A 160 -16.23 3.30 -10.01
CA SER A 160 -17.01 3.15 -11.24
C SER A 160 -16.27 2.32 -12.26
N TYR A 161 -16.98 1.43 -12.97
CA TYR A 161 -16.43 0.60 -14.03
C TYR A 161 -17.31 0.70 -15.27
N ALA A 162 -16.71 0.58 -16.46
CA ALA A 162 -17.43 0.61 -17.72
C ALA A 162 -18.56 -0.43 -17.73
N LEU A 163 -19.74 -0.04 -18.23
CA LEU A 163 -20.90 -0.91 -18.29
C LEU A 163 -20.59 -2.14 -19.18
N ASP A 164 -20.81 -3.34 -18.64
CA ASP A 164 -20.55 -4.59 -19.34
C ASP A 164 -21.57 -4.86 -20.47
N GLU A 165 -21.17 -5.62 -21.49
CA GLU A 165 -22.00 -5.93 -22.66
C GLU A 165 -23.34 -6.59 -22.29
N ASN A 166 -23.37 -7.46 -21.27
CA ASN A 166 -24.61 -8.13 -20.86
C ASN A 166 -25.59 -7.14 -20.24
N THR A 167 -25.09 -6.16 -19.47
CA THR A 167 -25.91 -5.08 -18.95
C THR A 167 -26.40 -4.16 -20.05
N ILE A 168 -25.54 -3.77 -21.00
CA ILE A 168 -25.97 -3.01 -22.20
C ILE A 168 -27.11 -3.73 -22.91
N ARG A 169 -26.95 -5.04 -23.18
CA ARG A 169 -27.97 -5.87 -23.84
C ARG A 169 -29.32 -5.91 -23.14
N ARG A 170 -29.34 -5.78 -21.80
CA ARG A 170 -30.58 -5.77 -21.00
C ARG A 170 -31.30 -4.43 -21.03
N TYR A 171 -30.58 -3.32 -21.20
CA TYR A 171 -31.12 -1.96 -21.20
C TYR A 171 -31.12 -1.38 -22.62
N ASN A 172 -31.83 -2.02 -23.55
CA ASN A 172 -31.83 -1.62 -24.97
C ASN A 172 -33.07 -0.82 -25.40
N ARG A 173 -33.90 -0.36 -24.44
CA ARG A 173 -35.10 0.43 -24.72
C ARG A 173 -35.00 1.80 -24.08
N ILE A 174 -35.42 2.82 -24.82
CA ILE A 174 -35.47 4.21 -24.38
C ILE A 174 -36.93 4.63 -24.30
N LEU A 175 -37.36 5.20 -23.18
CA LEU A 175 -38.64 5.89 -23.09
C LEU A 175 -38.42 7.37 -23.43
N ASN A 176 -38.61 7.74 -24.70
CA ASN A 176 -38.38 9.10 -25.19
C ASN A 176 -39.45 10.08 -24.68
N ASN A 177 -40.70 9.60 -24.57
CA ASN A 177 -41.83 10.41 -24.15
C ASN A 177 -42.90 9.51 -23.49
N THR A 178 -43.46 9.97 -22.36
CA THR A 178 -44.59 9.31 -21.70
C THR A 178 -45.92 9.61 -22.36
N GLY A 179 -46.02 10.67 -23.16
CA GLY A 179 -47.27 11.10 -23.80
C GLY A 179 -48.29 11.61 -22.77
N ASP A 180 -49.57 11.47 -23.11
CA ASP A 180 -50.69 11.96 -22.29
C ASP A 180 -51.12 10.92 -21.25
N SER A 181 -51.21 11.34 -19.99
CA SER A 181 -51.59 10.47 -18.87
C SER A 181 -53.06 10.66 -18.46
N THR A 182 -53.80 9.57 -18.30
CA THR A 182 -55.17 9.57 -17.75
C THR A 182 -55.22 8.77 -16.46
N LEU A 183 -55.77 9.34 -15.38
CA LEU A 183 -55.99 8.62 -14.13
C LEU A 183 -57.03 7.52 -14.36
N VAL A 184 -56.65 6.26 -14.10
CA VAL A 184 -57.53 5.10 -14.27
C VAL A 184 -58.02 4.51 -12.94
N GLU A 185 -57.24 4.68 -11.87
CA GLU A 185 -57.65 4.22 -10.54
C GLU A 185 -56.94 4.99 -9.43
N GLU A 186 -57.63 5.15 -8.30
CA GLU A 186 -57.06 5.65 -7.05
C GLU A 186 -57.59 4.81 -5.87
N PHE A 187 -56.69 4.37 -4.99
CA PHE A 187 -57.05 3.60 -3.80
C PHE A 187 -56.07 3.85 -2.64
N ILE A 188 -56.46 3.46 -1.42
CA ILE A 188 -55.64 3.61 -0.22
C ILE A 188 -54.80 2.35 0.00
N SER A 189 -53.48 2.52 0.13
CA SER A 189 -52.55 1.42 0.42
C SER A 189 -52.88 0.73 1.74
N LYS A 190 -52.98 -0.60 1.71
CA LYS A 190 -53.24 -1.43 2.91
C LYS A 190 -52.17 -1.25 3.98
N SER A 191 -50.91 -0.99 3.57
CA SER A 191 -49.72 -1.03 4.42
C SER A 191 -49.51 0.25 5.26
N ASN A 192 -49.66 1.43 4.66
CA ASN A 192 -49.35 2.71 5.31
C ASN A 192 -50.50 3.73 5.21
N LYS A 193 -51.66 3.32 4.68
CA LYS A 193 -52.86 4.16 4.55
C LYS A 193 -52.65 5.44 3.71
N LYS A 194 -51.60 5.49 2.89
CA LYS A 194 -51.34 6.58 1.93
C LYS A 194 -52.00 6.27 0.56
N PRO A 195 -52.37 7.30 -0.23
CA PRO A 195 -53.00 7.10 -1.53
C PRO A 195 -52.04 6.48 -2.55
N VAL A 196 -52.61 5.73 -3.49
CA VAL A 196 -51.94 5.14 -4.65
C VAL A 196 -52.76 5.53 -5.88
N LYS A 197 -52.13 6.18 -6.86
CA LYS A 197 -52.79 6.65 -8.09
C LYS A 197 -52.17 5.96 -9.30
N ILE A 198 -53.00 5.36 -10.14
CA ILE A 198 -52.59 4.66 -11.36
C ILE A 198 -53.00 5.49 -12.56
N PHE A 199 -52.05 5.78 -13.44
CA PHE A 199 -52.27 6.50 -14.69
C PHE A 199 -51.95 5.59 -15.88
N LYS A 200 -52.83 5.56 -16.88
CA LYS A 200 -52.59 4.95 -18.19
C LYS A 200 -52.09 6.03 -19.15
N HIS A 201 -51.05 5.73 -19.90
CA HIS A 201 -50.44 6.65 -20.84
C HIS A 201 -50.85 6.33 -22.29
N SER A 202 -51.03 7.36 -23.09
CA SER A 202 -51.31 7.30 -24.53
C SER A 202 -50.34 8.20 -25.30
N ASN A 203 -50.12 7.93 -26.58
CA ASN A 203 -49.13 8.67 -27.40
C ASN A 203 -47.69 8.62 -26.83
N PHE A 204 -47.34 7.54 -26.11
CA PHE A 204 -46.00 7.33 -25.59
C PHE A 204 -45.06 6.84 -26.70
N GLU A 205 -43.77 7.15 -26.56
CA GLU A 205 -42.74 6.77 -27.54
C GLU A 205 -41.65 5.93 -26.86
N ILE A 206 -41.56 4.66 -27.27
CA ILE A 206 -40.50 3.74 -26.84
C ILE A 206 -39.69 3.32 -28.06
N GLU A 207 -38.39 3.59 -28.01
CA GLU A 207 -37.42 3.21 -29.04
C GLU A 207 -36.62 1.99 -28.58
N THR A 208 -36.25 1.10 -29.50
CA THR A 208 -35.34 -0.03 -29.22
C THR A 208 -34.03 0.16 -29.97
N ILE A 209 -32.92 0.20 -29.23
CA ILE A 209 -31.58 0.31 -29.78
C ILE A 209 -31.18 -1.03 -30.41
N SER A 210 -30.77 -0.98 -31.69
CA SER A 210 -30.23 -2.15 -32.39
C SER A 210 -28.81 -2.48 -31.92
N LEU A 211 -28.65 -3.66 -31.30
CA LEU A 211 -27.37 -4.19 -30.79
C LEU A 211 -26.74 -5.24 -31.72
N SER A 212 -27.15 -5.26 -32.98
CA SER A 212 -26.49 -6.05 -34.03
C SER A 212 -25.08 -5.52 -34.29
N ASN A 213 -24.13 -6.43 -34.54
CA ASN A 213 -22.70 -6.12 -34.74
C ASN A 213 -22.10 -5.28 -33.61
N PHE A 214 -22.49 -5.57 -32.36
CA PHE A 214 -22.11 -4.79 -31.17
C PHE A 214 -20.61 -4.46 -31.10
N LYS A 215 -19.73 -5.44 -31.34
CA LYS A 215 -18.27 -5.27 -31.27
C LYS A 215 -17.74 -4.21 -32.23
N GLU A 216 -18.34 -4.07 -33.41
CA GLU A 216 -17.93 -3.10 -34.43
C GLU A 216 -18.50 -1.70 -34.14
N ARG A 217 -19.65 -1.64 -33.45
CA ARG A 217 -20.41 -0.42 -33.15
C ARG A 217 -20.34 0.01 -31.69
N GLU A 218 -19.44 -0.57 -30.90
CA GLU A 218 -19.45 -0.40 -29.44
C GLU A 218 -19.34 1.07 -29.02
N ALA A 219 -18.42 1.83 -29.64
CA ALA A 219 -18.25 3.26 -29.35
C ALA A 219 -19.49 4.10 -29.72
N GLU A 220 -20.16 3.78 -30.83
CA GLU A 220 -21.41 4.43 -31.24
C GLU A 220 -22.53 4.15 -30.22
N ILE A 221 -22.71 2.87 -29.87
CA ILE A 221 -23.74 2.42 -28.93
C ILE A 221 -23.52 3.04 -27.56
N ARG A 222 -22.28 3.06 -27.06
CA ARG A 222 -21.94 3.68 -25.76
C ARG A 222 -22.30 5.17 -25.71
N ARG A 223 -22.09 5.92 -26.79
CA ARG A 223 -22.52 7.33 -26.88
C ARG A 223 -24.04 7.50 -26.87
N ILE A 224 -24.77 6.64 -27.60
CA ILE A 224 -26.25 6.63 -27.55
C ILE A 224 -26.71 6.37 -26.11
N TYR A 225 -26.03 5.45 -25.43
CA TYR A 225 -26.31 5.08 -24.06
C TYR A 225 -26.07 6.26 -23.11
N ALA A 226 -24.88 6.86 -23.15
CA ALA A 226 -24.52 8.01 -22.32
C ALA A 226 -25.50 9.19 -22.48
N LYS A 227 -25.91 9.48 -23.72
CA LYS A 227 -26.89 10.54 -24.02
C LYS A 227 -28.28 10.27 -23.43
N ASN A 228 -28.68 9.00 -23.31
CA ASN A 228 -30.03 8.60 -22.91
C ASN A 228 -30.07 7.90 -21.54
N LEU A 229 -29.03 8.02 -20.71
CA LEU A 229 -28.83 7.27 -19.47
C LEU A 229 -30.07 7.22 -18.56
N ASN A 230 -30.74 8.35 -18.36
CA ASN A 230 -31.89 8.48 -17.47
C ASN A 230 -33.21 7.98 -18.06
N PHE A 231 -33.24 7.69 -19.37
CA PHE A 231 -34.43 7.23 -20.10
C PHE A 231 -34.33 5.77 -20.53
N LEU A 232 -33.13 5.17 -20.39
CA LEU A 232 -32.89 3.76 -20.65
C LEU A 232 -33.48 2.90 -19.55
N PHE A 233 -34.25 1.90 -19.96
CA PHE A 233 -34.90 1.00 -19.03
C PHE A 233 -34.81 -0.46 -19.45
N ARG A 234 -35.07 -1.33 -18.48
CA ARG A 234 -35.42 -2.72 -18.70
C ARG A 234 -36.73 -3.05 -17.97
N GLY A 235 -37.49 -4.00 -18.50
CA GLY A 235 -38.62 -4.59 -17.78
C GLY A 235 -38.13 -5.62 -16.76
N ASN A 236 -38.68 -5.59 -15.55
CA ASN A 236 -38.50 -6.62 -14.55
C ASN A 236 -39.82 -7.34 -14.29
N GLN A 237 -39.75 -8.67 -14.29
CA GLN A 237 -40.80 -9.51 -13.76
C GLN A 237 -40.75 -9.46 -12.23
N VAL A 238 -41.89 -9.12 -11.63
CA VAL A 238 -42.02 -9.02 -10.18
C VAL A 238 -42.11 -10.42 -9.57
N GLN A 239 -41.40 -10.63 -8.45
CA GLN A 239 -41.47 -11.90 -7.70
C GLN A 239 -42.90 -12.16 -7.16
N LYS A 240 -43.30 -13.42 -7.10
CA LYS A 240 -44.69 -13.82 -6.73
C LYS A 240 -45.08 -13.35 -5.33
N GLU A 241 -44.11 -13.24 -4.43
CA GLU A 241 -44.28 -12.86 -3.03
C GLU A 241 -44.62 -11.37 -2.87
N ASN A 242 -44.34 -10.53 -3.88
CA ASN A 242 -44.61 -9.10 -3.82
C ASN A 242 -46.06 -8.79 -4.23
N SER A 243 -46.99 -9.10 -3.32
CA SER A 243 -48.44 -8.95 -3.57
C SER A 243 -48.85 -7.54 -3.99
N PHE A 244 -48.26 -6.49 -3.42
CA PHE A 244 -48.59 -5.10 -3.79
C PHE A 244 -48.30 -4.81 -5.27
N GLN A 245 -47.14 -5.24 -5.76
CA GLN A 245 -46.74 -5.01 -7.15
C GLN A 245 -47.55 -5.89 -8.11
N ASN A 246 -47.82 -7.14 -7.74
CA ASN A 246 -48.66 -8.04 -8.55
C ASN A 246 -50.11 -7.52 -8.64
N ASP A 247 -50.70 -7.04 -7.54
CA ASP A 247 -52.04 -6.42 -7.53
C ASP A 247 -52.13 -5.21 -8.47
N LEU A 248 -51.03 -4.43 -8.62
CA LEU A 248 -50.95 -3.33 -9.57
C LEU A 248 -50.88 -3.84 -11.01
N ILE A 249 -50.02 -4.82 -11.28
CA ILE A 249 -49.80 -5.39 -12.62
C ILE A 249 -51.05 -6.07 -13.18
N ASP A 250 -51.86 -6.71 -12.32
CA ASP A 250 -53.11 -7.36 -12.72
C ASP A 250 -54.14 -6.38 -13.30
N LYS A 251 -54.06 -5.10 -12.92
CA LYS A 251 -54.92 -4.02 -13.40
C LYS A 251 -54.45 -3.40 -14.71
N MET A 252 -53.27 -3.79 -15.19
CA MET A 252 -52.65 -3.23 -16.39
C MET A 252 -52.95 -4.09 -17.62
N GLU A 253 -52.89 -3.48 -18.79
CA GLU A 253 -52.98 -4.16 -20.09
C GLU A 253 -51.59 -4.42 -20.68
N LYS A 254 -51.49 -5.42 -21.57
CA LYS A 254 -50.28 -5.62 -22.38
C LYS A 254 -50.11 -4.48 -23.38
N ASP A 255 -48.87 -4.28 -23.84
CA ASP A 255 -48.50 -3.25 -24.84
C ASP A 255 -48.88 -1.81 -24.46
N CYS A 256 -49.17 -1.55 -23.19
CA CYS A 256 -49.51 -0.23 -22.64
C CYS A 256 -48.46 0.24 -21.63
N LEU A 257 -48.30 1.56 -21.51
CA LEU A 257 -47.49 2.22 -20.49
C LEU A 257 -48.39 2.72 -19.35
N TYR A 258 -47.99 2.44 -18.12
CA TYR A 258 -48.65 2.92 -16.90
C TYR A 258 -47.63 3.60 -15.99
N SER A 259 -48.07 4.60 -15.23
CA SER A 259 -47.33 5.11 -14.08
C SER A 259 -48.14 5.02 -12.80
N VAL A 260 -47.48 4.74 -11.69
CA VAL A 260 -48.09 4.62 -10.37
C VAL A 260 -47.40 5.58 -9.42
N ILE A 261 -48.15 6.55 -8.93
CA ILE A 261 -47.70 7.50 -7.90
C ILE A 261 -48.10 6.93 -6.54
N TYR A 262 -47.12 6.73 -5.66
CA TYR A 262 -47.35 6.19 -4.32
C TYR A 262 -46.25 6.62 -3.34
N THR A 263 -46.53 6.47 -2.05
CA THR A 263 -45.53 6.66 -0.99
C THR A 263 -45.17 5.30 -0.38
N PRO A 264 -43.91 4.83 -0.49
CA PRO A 264 -43.51 3.55 0.08
C PRO A 264 -43.31 3.65 1.60
N SER A 265 -43.59 2.54 2.30
CA SER A 265 -43.43 2.43 3.75
C SER A 265 -42.01 2.05 4.19
N ARG A 266 -41.15 1.63 3.24
CA ARG A 266 -39.78 1.15 3.43
C ARG A 266 -38.94 1.42 2.18
N GLY A 267 -37.62 1.42 2.31
CA GLY A 267 -36.67 1.57 1.18
C GLY A 267 -36.13 2.99 1.00
N ARG A 268 -35.49 3.24 -0.14
CA ARG A 268 -34.76 4.50 -0.46
C ARG A 268 -35.63 5.75 -0.34
N PHE A 269 -36.89 5.66 -0.76
CA PHE A 269 -37.85 6.77 -0.79
C PHE A 269 -38.91 6.65 0.33
N LYS A 270 -38.55 6.04 1.46
CA LYS A 270 -39.50 5.84 2.56
C LYS A 270 -40.13 7.17 2.95
N ASP A 271 -41.46 7.20 3.01
CA ASP A 271 -42.27 8.37 3.33
C ASP A 271 -42.24 9.52 2.33
N GLU A 272 -41.54 9.36 1.21
CA GLU A 272 -41.49 10.30 0.09
C GLU A 272 -42.37 9.81 -1.07
N GLU A 273 -43.10 10.72 -1.72
CA GLU A 273 -43.88 10.37 -2.91
C GLU A 273 -42.94 10.03 -4.07
N THR A 274 -43.19 8.90 -4.73
CA THR A 274 -42.39 8.43 -5.85
C THR A 274 -43.29 7.87 -6.97
N THR A 275 -42.75 7.80 -8.17
CA THR A 275 -43.45 7.31 -9.36
C THR A 275 -42.76 6.06 -9.89
N LEU A 276 -43.52 4.98 -10.03
CA LEU A 276 -43.10 3.78 -10.75
C LEU A 276 -43.68 3.80 -12.16
N TYR A 277 -42.97 3.21 -13.10
CA TYR A 277 -43.45 3.03 -14.46
C TYR A 277 -43.53 1.54 -14.79
N TYR A 278 -44.52 1.18 -15.61
CA TYR A 278 -44.74 -0.19 -16.06
C TYR A 278 -45.02 -0.20 -17.55
N PHE A 279 -44.40 -1.10 -18.28
CA PHE A 279 -44.69 -1.32 -19.69
C PHE A 279 -44.88 -2.81 -19.94
N ASN A 280 -45.93 -3.18 -20.67
CA ASN A 280 -46.24 -4.57 -20.99
C ASN A 280 -46.27 -5.49 -19.74
N LYS A 281 -46.90 -5.02 -18.65
CA LYS A 281 -46.98 -5.72 -17.36
C LYS A 281 -45.64 -5.97 -16.65
N GLU A 282 -44.58 -5.27 -17.03
CA GLU A 282 -43.27 -5.34 -16.38
C GLU A 282 -42.98 -4.02 -15.68
N LEU A 283 -42.45 -4.10 -14.45
CA LEU A 283 -41.96 -2.93 -13.73
C LEU A 283 -40.69 -2.42 -14.39
N LEU A 284 -40.64 -1.13 -14.72
CA LEU A 284 -39.45 -0.54 -15.32
C LEU A 284 -38.36 -0.31 -14.28
N SER A 285 -37.13 -0.65 -14.63
CA SER A 285 -35.93 -0.25 -13.90
C SER A 285 -35.04 0.59 -14.79
N TRP A 286 -34.61 1.74 -14.28
CA TRP A 286 -33.82 2.72 -15.02
C TRP A 286 -32.33 2.42 -14.90
N LEU A 287 -31.58 2.68 -15.98
CA LEU A 287 -30.13 2.54 -15.97
C LEU A 287 -29.49 3.64 -15.12
N GLY A 288 -29.96 4.88 -15.26
CA GLY A 288 -29.49 6.05 -14.50
C GLY A 288 -29.60 5.95 -12.98
N ASP A 289 -30.45 5.05 -12.45
CA ASP A 289 -30.51 4.78 -11.01
C ASP A 289 -29.24 4.15 -10.44
N ASN A 290 -28.44 3.48 -11.30
CA ASN A 290 -27.31 2.64 -10.90
C ASN A 290 -26.03 2.92 -11.73
N ALA A 291 -26.05 3.92 -12.61
CA ALA A 291 -24.92 4.24 -13.48
C ALA A 291 -24.81 5.75 -13.68
N VAL A 292 -23.61 6.21 -14.02
CA VAL A 292 -23.27 7.61 -14.29
C VAL A 292 -22.53 7.73 -15.61
N VAL A 293 -22.60 8.89 -16.24
CA VAL A 293 -21.83 9.20 -17.45
C VAL A 293 -20.42 9.63 -17.03
N ASP A 294 -19.40 9.06 -17.67
CA ASP A 294 -18.01 9.47 -17.54
C ASP A 294 -17.41 9.67 -18.93
N GLY A 295 -17.16 10.93 -19.29
CA GLY A 295 -16.81 11.33 -20.66
C GLY A 295 -17.89 10.93 -21.67
N ASP A 296 -17.50 10.08 -22.65
CA ASP A 296 -18.37 9.53 -23.69
C ASP A 296 -18.94 8.13 -23.33
N ASP A 297 -18.65 7.61 -22.14
CA ASP A 297 -19.02 6.25 -21.71
C ASP A 297 -20.00 6.25 -20.52
N ILE A 298 -20.59 5.08 -20.25
CA ILE A 298 -21.37 4.82 -19.04
C ILE A 298 -20.56 3.95 -18.10
N VAL A 299 -20.46 4.39 -16.85
CA VAL A 299 -19.88 3.61 -15.77
C VAL A 299 -20.93 3.28 -14.71
N LYS A 300 -20.97 2.04 -14.24
CA LYS A 300 -21.93 1.60 -13.21
C LYS A 300 -21.40 1.92 -11.82
N SER A 301 -22.24 2.51 -10.96
CA SER A 301 -21.93 2.63 -9.53
C SER A 301 -22.11 1.27 -8.89
N LEU A 302 -21.01 0.57 -8.56
CA LEU A 302 -21.11 -0.67 -7.82
C LEU A 302 -21.23 -0.34 -6.33
N LYS A 303 -22.38 -0.65 -5.73
CA LYS A 303 -22.36 -1.02 -4.31
C LYS A 303 -21.71 -2.40 -4.25
N LEU A 304 -20.40 -2.46 -4.07
CA LEU A 304 -19.71 -3.71 -3.82
C LEU A 304 -20.25 -4.36 -2.55
N THR A 305 -20.49 -5.66 -2.63
CA THR A 305 -20.87 -6.48 -1.49
C THR A 305 -19.63 -6.84 -0.68
N THR A 306 -19.86 -7.26 0.56
CA THR A 306 -18.82 -7.77 1.47
C THR A 306 -18.54 -9.25 1.28
N LEU A 307 -19.10 -9.86 0.23
CA LEU A 307 -18.84 -11.25 -0.17
C LEU A 307 -18.36 -11.23 -1.62
N TRP A 308 -17.13 -11.70 -1.84
CA TRP A 308 -16.54 -11.88 -3.16
C TRP A 308 -16.35 -13.37 -3.41
N ASP A 309 -17.17 -13.91 -4.30
CA ASP A 309 -17.18 -15.34 -4.59
C ASP A 309 -16.02 -15.77 -5.50
N HIS A 310 -15.80 -17.08 -5.53
CA HIS A 310 -14.74 -17.69 -6.33
C HIS A 310 -14.99 -17.57 -7.84
N GLU A 311 -16.26 -17.49 -8.27
CA GLU A 311 -16.60 -17.36 -9.69
C GLU A 311 -16.20 -15.98 -10.24
N ASP A 312 -16.29 -14.95 -9.40
CA ASP A 312 -15.99 -13.56 -9.73
C ASP A 312 -14.47 -13.26 -9.66
N ILE A 313 -13.75 -13.89 -8.71
CA ILE A 313 -12.29 -13.81 -8.61
C ILE A 313 -11.69 -15.21 -8.42
N PRO A 314 -11.55 -15.98 -9.51
CA PRO A 314 -11.06 -17.35 -9.43
C PRO A 314 -9.59 -17.40 -9.02
N LYS A 315 -9.28 -18.41 -8.21
CA LYS A 315 -7.92 -18.81 -7.78
C LYS A 315 -7.23 -19.72 -8.82
N ALA A 316 -7.90 -20.02 -9.93
CA ALA A 316 -7.33 -20.78 -11.04
C ALA A 316 -6.10 -20.03 -11.62
N ASP A 317 -5.06 -20.78 -11.99
CA ASP A 317 -3.81 -20.28 -12.59
C ASP A 317 -2.87 -19.43 -11.73
N ILE A 318 -3.15 -19.20 -10.44
CA ILE A 318 -2.24 -18.47 -9.51
C ILE A 318 -0.83 -19.07 -9.50
N ALA A 319 -0.72 -20.40 -9.63
CA ALA A 319 0.56 -21.09 -9.66
C ALA A 319 1.49 -20.50 -10.75
N ASN A 320 0.94 -20.15 -11.91
CA ASN A 320 1.71 -19.64 -13.05
C ASN A 320 1.96 -18.12 -12.99
N GLU A 321 1.13 -17.34 -12.27
CA GLU A 321 1.20 -15.87 -12.27
C GLU A 321 2.60 -15.33 -11.90
N GLY A 322 3.12 -14.33 -12.59
CA GLY A 322 4.43 -13.75 -12.27
C GLY A 322 5.65 -14.63 -12.53
N GLY A 323 5.48 -15.88 -12.99
CA GLY A 323 6.57 -16.77 -13.37
C GLY A 323 7.48 -17.22 -12.23
N VAL A 324 6.95 -17.24 -11.00
CA VAL A 324 7.68 -17.66 -9.79
C VAL A 324 6.90 -18.72 -9.03
N ASP A 325 7.60 -19.76 -8.60
CA ASP A 325 7.06 -20.81 -7.74
C ASP A 325 7.04 -20.32 -6.31
N PHE A 326 5.85 -20.20 -5.73
CA PHE A 326 5.65 -19.80 -4.34
C PHE A 326 4.50 -20.65 -3.78
N PRO A 327 4.82 -21.86 -3.30
CA PRO A 327 3.81 -22.82 -2.91
C PRO A 327 3.12 -22.35 -1.62
N ARG A 328 1.82 -22.02 -1.75
CA ARG A 328 0.92 -21.51 -0.68
C ARG A 328 1.19 -20.02 -0.35
N GLY A 329 0.13 -19.30 0.03
CA GLY A 329 0.22 -17.87 0.41
C GLY A 329 0.14 -16.85 -0.73
N LYS A 330 0.52 -17.20 -1.98
CA LYS A 330 0.42 -16.29 -3.14
C LYS A 330 -1.03 -15.83 -3.40
N LYS A 331 -1.23 -14.52 -3.49
CA LYS A 331 -2.53 -13.90 -3.75
C LYS A 331 -2.79 -13.72 -5.26
N PRO A 332 -4.04 -13.84 -5.74
CA PRO A 332 -4.34 -13.65 -7.16
C PRO A 332 -4.21 -12.18 -7.56
N GLU A 333 -3.60 -11.91 -8.71
CA GLU A 333 -3.45 -10.51 -9.20
C GLU A 333 -4.80 -9.81 -9.40
N ASN A 334 -5.83 -10.54 -9.81
CA ASN A 334 -7.18 -9.98 -10.01
C ASN A 334 -7.82 -9.49 -8.70
N LEU A 335 -7.51 -10.14 -7.57
CA LEU A 335 -7.98 -9.71 -6.26
C LEU A 335 -7.34 -8.37 -5.87
N LEU A 336 -6.02 -8.28 -5.99
CA LEU A 336 -5.29 -7.05 -5.66
C LEU A 336 -5.66 -5.91 -6.62
N LYS A 337 -5.92 -6.20 -7.90
CA LYS A 337 -6.44 -5.20 -8.84
C LYS A 337 -7.76 -4.63 -8.36
N ARG A 338 -8.72 -5.48 -7.93
CA ARG A 338 -10.00 -5.01 -7.39
C ARG A 338 -9.80 -4.12 -6.16
N ILE A 339 -8.93 -4.54 -5.24
CA ILE A 339 -8.61 -3.75 -4.04
C ILE A 339 -8.00 -2.39 -4.42
N PHE A 340 -7.03 -2.36 -5.34
CA PHE A 340 -6.35 -1.12 -5.72
C PHE A 340 -7.22 -0.20 -6.57
N ASP A 341 -8.09 -0.73 -7.43
CA ASP A 341 -9.10 0.08 -8.14
C ASP A 341 -10.06 0.78 -7.15
N LEU A 342 -10.34 0.16 -6.01
CA LEU A 342 -11.19 0.75 -4.98
C LEU A 342 -10.50 1.84 -4.16
N CYS A 343 -9.18 1.74 -4.02
CA CYS A 343 -8.43 2.52 -3.04
C CYS A 343 -7.54 3.59 -3.68
N THR A 344 -7.22 3.50 -4.96
CA THR A 344 -6.13 4.27 -5.60
C THR A 344 -6.44 4.68 -7.04
N ASN A 345 -5.86 5.80 -7.46
CA ASN A 345 -5.74 6.23 -8.85
C ASN A 345 -4.33 5.99 -9.39
N GLU A 346 -4.10 6.22 -10.69
CA GLU A 346 -2.75 6.21 -11.26
C GLU A 346 -1.84 7.22 -10.55
N GLY A 347 -0.57 6.87 -10.37
CA GLY A 347 0.44 7.69 -9.67
C GLY A 347 0.36 7.68 -8.15
N ASP A 348 -0.74 7.20 -7.55
CA ASP A 348 -0.83 7.03 -6.10
C ASP A 348 0.20 6.02 -5.58
N LEU A 349 0.60 6.18 -4.32
CA LEU A 349 1.60 5.36 -3.66
C LEU A 349 0.98 4.21 -2.86
N ILE A 350 1.41 2.99 -3.14
CA ILE A 350 1.04 1.76 -2.44
C ILE A 350 2.21 1.31 -1.56
N LEU A 351 1.93 0.80 -0.36
CA LEU A 351 2.95 0.19 0.50
C LEU A 351 2.52 -1.22 0.93
N ASP A 352 3.43 -2.17 0.75
CA ASP A 352 3.31 -3.53 1.28
C ASP A 352 4.59 -3.94 2.02
N CYS A 353 4.51 -4.11 3.33
CA CYS A 353 5.65 -4.49 4.17
C CYS A 353 5.71 -5.99 4.50
N PHE A 354 4.87 -6.80 3.85
CA PHE A 354 4.86 -8.27 3.88
C PHE A 354 4.77 -8.77 2.44
N ALA A 355 5.70 -8.33 1.58
CA ALA A 355 5.52 -8.42 0.14
C ALA A 355 5.52 -9.85 -0.40
N GLY A 356 6.13 -10.81 0.31
CA GLY A 356 6.14 -12.24 0.01
C GLY A 356 6.59 -12.54 -1.42
N SER A 357 5.65 -12.98 -2.26
CA SER A 357 5.89 -13.26 -3.69
C SER A 357 5.91 -12.03 -4.60
N GLY A 358 5.74 -10.82 -4.06
CA GLY A 358 5.73 -9.56 -4.78
C GLY A 358 4.46 -9.31 -5.62
N THR A 359 3.35 -9.98 -5.31
CA THR A 359 2.11 -9.87 -6.10
C THR A 359 1.53 -8.45 -6.04
N SER A 360 1.47 -7.84 -4.86
CA SER A 360 1.03 -6.45 -4.67
C SER A 360 1.86 -5.47 -5.49
N LEU A 361 3.18 -5.61 -5.45
CA LEU A 361 4.13 -4.76 -6.16
C LEU A 361 3.96 -4.90 -7.68
N ALA A 362 3.82 -6.13 -8.19
CA ALA A 362 3.59 -6.39 -9.60
C ALA A 362 2.27 -5.78 -10.08
N VAL A 363 1.19 -5.93 -9.32
CA VAL A 363 -0.13 -5.38 -9.66
C VAL A 363 -0.11 -3.85 -9.62
N ALA A 364 0.44 -3.26 -8.56
CA ALA A 364 0.60 -1.81 -8.44
C ALA A 364 1.36 -1.25 -9.65
N HIS A 365 2.46 -1.89 -10.02
CA HIS A 365 3.29 -1.49 -11.15
C HIS A 365 2.53 -1.57 -12.48
N LYS A 366 1.87 -2.71 -12.77
CA LYS A 366 1.06 -2.90 -13.99
C LYS A 366 -0.10 -1.91 -14.09
N MET A 367 -0.56 -1.40 -12.96
CA MET A 367 -1.61 -0.39 -12.85
C MET A 367 -1.06 1.05 -12.84
N ASN A 368 0.22 1.30 -13.13
CA ASN A 368 0.81 2.65 -13.10
C ASN A 368 0.71 3.34 -11.72
N ARG A 369 0.77 2.58 -10.62
CA ARG A 369 0.91 3.11 -9.26
C ARG A 369 2.37 3.04 -8.83
N LYS A 370 2.77 3.95 -7.95
CA LYS A 370 4.06 3.87 -7.26
C LYS A 370 3.97 2.86 -6.12
N TRP A 371 5.06 2.19 -5.77
CA TRP A 371 5.04 1.24 -4.67
C TRP A 371 6.30 1.21 -3.81
N ILE A 372 6.12 0.88 -2.53
CA ILE A 372 7.17 0.51 -1.58
C ILE A 372 6.89 -0.91 -1.11
N GLY A 373 7.85 -1.81 -1.33
CA GLY A 373 7.82 -3.20 -0.89
C GLY A 373 8.89 -3.45 0.17
N VAL A 374 8.54 -4.17 1.24
CA VAL A 374 9.52 -4.73 2.18
C VAL A 374 9.31 -6.23 2.30
N GLU A 375 10.40 -6.98 2.23
CA GLU A 375 10.39 -8.42 2.44
C GLU A 375 11.63 -8.87 3.22
N ILE A 376 11.41 -9.73 4.21
CA ILE A 376 12.49 -10.33 4.99
C ILE A 376 13.03 -11.60 4.29
N GLY A 377 14.30 -11.91 4.52
CA GLY A 377 14.92 -13.13 4.02
C GLY A 377 15.21 -13.11 2.52
N ASN A 378 15.35 -14.29 1.93
CA ASN A 378 15.80 -14.44 0.54
C ASN A 378 14.67 -14.29 -0.49
N HIS A 379 13.40 -14.19 -0.07
CA HIS A 379 12.27 -14.08 -1.00
C HIS A 379 12.33 -12.84 -1.88
N ALA A 380 12.87 -11.72 -1.37
CA ALA A 380 13.15 -10.54 -2.17
C ALA A 380 13.99 -10.88 -3.42
N ASP A 381 15.06 -11.67 -3.24
CA ASP A 381 15.97 -12.05 -4.32
C ASP A 381 15.42 -13.20 -5.19
N THR A 382 14.79 -14.19 -4.58
CA THR A 382 14.40 -15.43 -5.25
C THR A 382 13.02 -15.38 -5.91
N HIS A 383 12.12 -14.51 -5.43
CA HIS A 383 10.75 -14.42 -5.93
C HIS A 383 10.41 -13.01 -6.45
N ILE A 384 10.60 -11.97 -5.63
CA ILE A 384 10.17 -10.61 -5.99
C ILE A 384 10.98 -10.07 -7.18
N ILE A 385 12.31 -10.16 -7.13
CA ILE A 385 13.17 -9.65 -8.21
C ILE A 385 12.90 -10.37 -9.55
N PRO A 386 12.87 -11.72 -9.65
CA PRO A 386 12.54 -12.40 -10.90
C PRO A 386 11.17 -12.02 -11.43
N ARG A 387 10.16 -11.97 -10.56
CA ARG A 387 8.80 -11.54 -10.93
C ARG A 387 8.80 -10.13 -11.50
N LEU A 388 9.39 -9.16 -10.79
CA LEU A 388 9.43 -7.77 -11.24
C LEU A 388 10.23 -7.62 -12.53
N LYS A 389 11.33 -8.35 -12.74
CA LYS A 389 12.06 -8.36 -14.01
C LYS A 389 11.16 -8.83 -15.18
N ASN A 390 10.30 -9.82 -14.97
CA ASN A 390 9.33 -10.25 -15.97
C ASN A 390 8.26 -9.17 -16.24
N VAL A 391 7.80 -8.47 -15.19
CA VAL A 391 6.87 -7.33 -15.33
C VAL A 391 7.52 -6.19 -16.12
N LEU A 392 8.73 -5.76 -15.74
CA LEU A 392 9.44 -4.65 -16.38
C LEU A 392 9.78 -4.95 -17.85
N SER A 393 10.19 -6.17 -18.17
CA SER A 393 10.50 -6.56 -19.55
C SER A 393 9.27 -6.72 -20.44
N GLY A 394 8.07 -6.73 -19.86
CA GLY A 394 6.82 -7.01 -20.56
C GLY A 394 6.63 -8.49 -20.91
N SER A 395 7.51 -9.38 -20.44
CA SER A 395 7.37 -10.83 -20.67
C SER A 395 6.25 -11.45 -19.83
N ASP A 396 5.87 -10.83 -18.72
CA ASP A 396 4.74 -11.27 -17.90
C ASP A 396 3.39 -10.94 -18.57
N GLN A 397 2.82 -11.95 -19.23
CA GLN A 397 1.52 -11.88 -19.92
C GLN A 397 0.39 -12.57 -19.15
N LEU A 398 0.61 -12.90 -17.88
CA LEU A 398 -0.34 -13.57 -16.99
C LEU A 398 -1.05 -12.56 -16.06
N GLY A 399 -1.96 -13.07 -15.22
CA GLY A 399 -2.69 -12.26 -14.24
C GLY A 399 -3.46 -11.11 -14.89
N ILE A 400 -3.18 -9.88 -14.46
CA ILE A 400 -3.89 -8.69 -14.95
C ILE A 400 -3.29 -8.06 -16.22
N SER A 401 -2.13 -8.53 -16.70
CA SER A 401 -1.37 -7.87 -17.77
C SER A 401 -2.22 -7.57 -19.01
N LYS A 402 -3.04 -8.53 -19.46
CA LYS A 402 -3.94 -8.32 -20.60
C LYS A 402 -5.06 -7.32 -20.30
N LYS A 403 -5.62 -7.33 -19.09
CA LYS A 403 -6.74 -6.46 -18.68
C LYS A 403 -6.34 -4.99 -18.62
N VAL A 404 -5.08 -4.72 -18.27
CA VAL A 404 -4.53 -3.36 -18.21
C VAL A 404 -3.65 -3.02 -19.42
N ASN A 405 -3.65 -3.87 -20.45
CA ASN A 405 -2.84 -3.73 -21.66
C ASN A 405 -1.33 -3.47 -21.37
N TRP A 406 -0.78 -4.15 -20.37
CA TRP A 406 0.60 -3.97 -19.94
C TRP A 406 1.60 -4.40 -21.02
N LYS A 407 2.62 -3.56 -21.27
CA LYS A 407 3.67 -3.79 -22.28
C LYS A 407 5.09 -3.84 -21.71
N GLY A 408 5.24 -3.72 -20.38
CA GLY A 408 6.53 -3.50 -19.75
C GLY A 408 6.92 -2.02 -19.68
N GLY A 409 8.05 -1.75 -19.01
CA GLY A 409 8.56 -0.42 -18.71
C GLY A 409 8.72 -0.19 -17.21
N GLY A 410 9.24 0.98 -16.85
CA GLY A 410 9.49 1.38 -15.47
C GLY A 410 10.82 0.88 -14.89
N SER A 411 11.04 1.22 -13.63
CA SER A 411 12.19 0.82 -12.83
C SER A 411 11.78 0.69 -11.37
N PHE A 412 12.66 0.08 -10.58
CA PHE A 412 12.61 0.16 -9.12
C PHE A 412 14.04 0.20 -8.57
N LYS A 413 14.21 0.80 -7.40
CA LYS A 413 15.45 0.74 -6.63
C LYS A 413 15.37 -0.41 -5.64
N TYR A 414 16.45 -1.17 -5.53
CA TYR A 414 16.55 -2.30 -4.61
C TYR A 414 17.57 -1.97 -3.52
N TYR A 415 17.10 -1.91 -2.28
CA TYR A 415 17.91 -1.61 -1.11
C TYR A 415 18.02 -2.83 -0.20
N HIS A 416 19.16 -2.93 0.46
CA HIS A 416 19.36 -3.87 1.56
C HIS A 416 19.40 -3.06 2.84
N LEU A 417 18.62 -3.48 3.84
CA LEU A 417 18.77 -2.94 5.17
C LEU A 417 20.17 -3.33 5.67
N GLY A 418 20.98 -2.31 6.00
CA GLY A 418 22.33 -2.50 6.51
C GLY A 418 22.34 -3.32 7.81
N SER A 419 23.49 -3.90 8.12
CA SER A 419 23.68 -4.58 9.40
C SER A 419 23.42 -3.62 10.56
N SER A 420 22.77 -4.12 11.61
CA SER A 420 22.51 -3.34 12.81
C SER A 420 23.83 -2.94 13.48
N ILE A 421 23.89 -1.68 13.93
CA ILE A 421 24.97 -1.18 14.81
C ILE A 421 24.89 -1.87 16.18
N ILE A 422 23.77 -2.51 16.53
CA ILE A 422 23.61 -3.31 17.75
C ILE A 422 23.35 -4.77 17.36
N LYS A 423 24.23 -5.67 17.78
CA LYS A 423 24.09 -7.11 17.59
C LYS A 423 23.43 -7.70 18.84
N ILE A 424 22.16 -8.06 18.73
CA ILE A 424 21.42 -8.67 19.83
C ILE A 424 21.82 -10.15 19.98
N GLN A 425 22.34 -10.52 21.14
CA GLN A 425 22.61 -11.89 21.54
C GLN A 425 21.33 -12.63 21.98
N LYS A 426 21.41 -13.96 22.13
CA LYS A 426 20.25 -14.81 22.47
C LYS A 426 19.63 -14.51 23.84
N ASP A 427 20.35 -13.88 24.74
CA ASP A 427 19.92 -13.52 26.09
C ASP A 427 19.40 -12.07 26.18
N THR A 428 19.10 -11.45 25.03
CA THR A 428 18.68 -10.05 24.86
C THR A 428 19.71 -9.01 25.30
N SER A 429 20.95 -9.40 25.61
CA SER A 429 22.07 -8.46 25.65
C SER A 429 22.43 -8.02 24.23
N GLY A 430 22.83 -6.76 24.05
CA GLY A 430 23.26 -6.23 22.76
C GLY A 430 24.74 -5.90 22.79
N ASP A 431 25.51 -6.40 21.83
CA ASP A 431 26.88 -5.93 21.60
C ASP A 431 26.86 -4.82 20.56
N PHE A 432 27.48 -3.70 20.85
CA PHE A 432 27.70 -2.65 19.86
C PHE A 432 28.65 -3.17 18.78
N ASN A 433 28.19 -3.18 17.53
CA ASN A 433 29.00 -3.50 16.38
C ASN A 433 29.92 -2.31 16.08
N TRP A 434 31.09 -2.31 16.72
CA TRP A 434 32.09 -1.24 16.59
C TRP A 434 32.47 -0.95 15.13
N SER A 435 32.60 -1.98 14.29
CA SER A 435 32.94 -1.81 12.86
C SER A 435 31.93 -0.97 12.08
N LEU A 436 30.65 -1.00 12.47
CA LEU A 436 29.57 -0.24 11.83
C LEU A 436 29.27 1.07 12.57
N GLY A 437 29.38 1.06 13.89
CA GLY A 437 28.97 2.18 14.73
C GLY A 437 30.07 3.20 15.02
N LYS A 438 31.35 2.84 14.86
CA LYS A 438 32.48 3.75 15.05
C LYS A 438 32.30 5.01 14.23
N HIS A 439 32.05 4.88 12.93
CA HIS A 439 31.92 6.04 12.05
C HIS A 439 30.79 6.98 12.47
N PHE A 440 29.63 6.42 12.87
CA PHE A 440 28.51 7.20 13.38
C PHE A 440 28.86 7.99 14.65
N ILE A 441 29.63 7.39 15.57
CA ILE A 441 30.12 8.08 16.78
C ILE A 441 31.06 9.20 16.42
N GLU A 442 31.99 8.93 15.51
CA GLU A 442 32.99 9.91 15.10
C GLU A 442 32.38 11.12 14.40
N GLU A 443 31.41 10.89 13.50
CA GLU A 443 30.61 11.96 12.87
C GLU A 443 29.78 12.73 13.91
N SER A 444 29.12 12.03 14.83
CA SER A 444 28.31 12.66 15.89
C SER A 444 29.16 13.55 16.78
N LEU A 445 30.39 13.11 17.10
CA LEU A 445 31.35 13.91 17.86
C LEU A 445 31.75 15.16 17.09
N LEU A 446 32.10 15.04 15.81
CA LEU A 446 32.40 16.21 14.96
C LEU A 446 31.23 17.22 14.95
N HIS A 447 30.01 16.72 14.74
CA HIS A 447 28.82 17.56 14.72
C HIS A 447 28.55 18.25 16.05
N SER A 448 28.77 17.59 17.19
CA SER A 448 28.58 18.20 18.52
C SER A 448 29.51 19.39 18.82
N TYR A 449 30.62 19.50 18.07
CA TYR A 449 31.57 20.61 18.15
C TYR A 449 31.52 21.53 16.91
N ASP A 450 30.45 21.44 16.11
CA ASP A 450 30.22 22.23 14.89
C ASP A 450 31.32 22.08 13.82
N TYR A 451 31.90 20.88 13.70
CA TYR A 451 32.77 20.52 12.58
C TYR A 451 31.97 19.86 11.45
N ILE A 452 32.35 20.14 10.20
CA ILE A 452 31.79 19.50 9.01
C ILE A 452 32.75 18.41 8.55
N LEU A 453 32.27 17.19 8.36
CA LEU A 453 33.07 16.06 7.86
C LEU A 453 33.73 16.39 6.51
N ASP A 454 35.02 16.06 6.39
CA ASP A 454 35.80 16.20 5.17
C ASP A 454 36.49 14.87 4.83
N THR A 455 36.02 14.24 3.77
CA THR A 455 36.51 12.95 3.25
C THR A 455 37.61 13.10 2.19
N THR A 456 38.03 14.32 1.88
CA THR A 456 38.94 14.59 0.76
C THR A 456 40.42 14.53 1.19
N ILE A 457 40.72 14.35 2.48
CA ILE A 457 42.11 14.23 2.98
C ILE A 457 42.49 12.76 3.02
N ASP A 458 43.64 12.45 2.43
CA ASP A 458 44.21 11.12 2.52
C ASP A 458 45.11 11.03 3.75
N LEU A 459 44.68 10.25 4.74
CA LEU A 459 45.44 9.95 5.95
C LEU A 459 46.10 8.56 5.91
N SER A 460 46.09 7.88 4.76
CA SER A 460 46.77 6.59 4.58
C SER A 460 48.30 6.79 4.45
N ALA A 461 48.94 7.08 5.57
CA ALA A 461 50.40 7.12 5.64
C ALA A 461 50.98 5.69 5.63
N ASP A 462 52.12 5.49 4.97
CA ASP A 462 52.79 4.19 4.79
C ASP A 462 53.04 3.48 6.15
N ASN A 463 52.11 2.59 6.53
CA ASN A 463 52.13 1.70 7.70
C ASN A 463 51.68 2.27 9.06
N LEU A 464 50.98 3.41 9.11
CA LEU A 464 50.40 3.89 10.38
C LEU A 464 49.04 3.25 10.72
N PHE A 465 48.24 2.91 9.70
CA PHE A 465 46.93 2.28 9.86
C PHE A 465 46.94 0.94 9.14
N SER A 466 46.50 -0.13 9.84
CA SER A 466 46.61 -1.50 9.33
C SER A 466 45.51 -1.83 8.32
N ASN A 467 44.37 -1.14 8.41
CA ASN A 467 43.23 -1.25 7.51
C ASN A 467 42.52 0.12 7.31
N LYS A 468 41.58 0.19 6.36
CA LYS A 468 40.82 1.42 6.08
C LYS A 468 39.81 1.78 7.18
N GLU A 469 39.33 0.81 7.96
CA GLU A 469 38.37 1.04 9.06
C GLU A 469 39.02 1.71 10.29
N GLU A 470 40.35 1.69 10.36
CA GLU A 470 41.17 2.39 11.36
C GLU A 470 41.45 3.84 11.01
N LEU A 471 41.17 4.28 9.78
CA LEU A 471 41.44 5.65 9.34
C LEU A 471 40.63 6.65 10.18
N PRO A 472 41.28 7.68 10.76
CA PRO A 472 40.57 8.73 11.47
C PRO A 472 39.67 9.54 10.53
N VAL A 473 38.54 10.01 11.04
CA VAL A 473 37.72 11.01 10.32
C VAL A 473 38.22 12.41 10.62
N VAL A 474 38.08 13.29 9.63
CA VAL A 474 38.49 14.69 9.74
C VAL A 474 37.29 15.60 9.61
N GLY A 475 37.15 16.54 10.54
CA GLY A 475 36.15 17.59 10.49
C GLY A 475 36.80 18.96 10.36
N VAL A 476 36.20 19.86 9.59
CA VAL A 476 36.67 21.22 9.38
C VAL A 476 35.62 22.20 9.86
N GLN A 477 36.06 23.18 10.64
CA GLN A 477 35.24 24.30 11.10
C GLN A 477 35.84 25.60 10.59
N ARG A 478 35.01 26.43 9.93
CA ARG A 478 35.42 27.73 9.39
C ARG A 478 34.72 28.85 10.16
N ILE A 479 35.50 29.69 10.82
CA ILE A 479 35.00 30.85 11.57
C ILE A 479 35.63 32.11 10.97
N GLY A 480 34.88 32.79 10.09
CA GLY A 480 35.39 33.93 9.33
C GLY A 480 36.54 33.52 8.41
N SER A 481 37.73 34.08 8.62
CA SER A 481 38.95 33.73 7.87
C SER A 481 39.80 32.63 8.53
N ARG A 482 39.35 32.06 9.66
CA ARG A 482 40.10 31.09 10.46
C ARG A 482 39.57 29.68 10.24
N ASN A 483 40.48 28.72 10.11
CA ASN A 483 40.16 27.30 10.00
C ASN A 483 40.58 26.58 11.27
N ARG A 484 39.70 25.72 11.79
CA ARG A 484 40.02 24.72 12.81
C ARG A 484 39.77 23.35 12.21
N VAL A 485 40.58 22.38 12.62
CA VAL A 485 40.43 20.99 12.17
C VAL A 485 40.34 20.08 13.37
N ALA A 486 39.36 19.19 13.34
CA ALA A 486 39.25 18.08 14.26
C ALA A 486 39.63 16.79 13.54
N ILE A 487 40.37 15.93 14.23
CA ILE A 487 40.66 14.56 13.83
C ILE A 487 40.05 13.68 14.91
N VAL A 488 39.18 12.76 14.54
CA VAL A 488 38.59 11.80 15.49
C VAL A 488 39.16 10.42 15.19
N SER A 489 39.86 9.85 16.18
CA SER A 489 40.52 8.55 16.09
C SER A 489 40.12 7.70 17.30
N LEU A 490 39.12 6.84 17.11
CA LEU A 490 38.57 5.99 18.17
C LEU A 490 38.92 4.52 17.94
N ASN A 491 39.19 3.82 19.04
CA ASN A 491 39.37 2.37 19.09
C ASN A 491 38.23 1.67 19.84
N GLU A 492 38.05 0.38 19.58
CA GLU A 492 37.10 -0.44 20.33
C GLU A 492 37.43 -0.38 21.83
N PRO A 493 36.44 -0.19 22.72
CA PRO A 493 36.72 0.06 24.14
C PRO A 493 37.43 -1.09 24.86
N GLU A 494 37.24 -2.33 24.40
CA GLU A 494 37.90 -3.55 24.91
C GLU A 494 39.05 -4.06 24.01
N GLY A 495 39.38 -3.33 22.94
CA GLY A 495 40.40 -3.73 21.98
C GLY A 495 41.83 -3.67 22.54
N ASN A 496 42.64 -4.70 22.23
CA ASN A 496 44.06 -4.76 22.59
C ASN A 496 44.91 -3.89 21.63
N LEU A 497 44.79 -2.57 21.70
CA LEU A 497 45.68 -1.64 20.98
C LEU A 497 46.15 -0.49 21.88
N GLY A 498 47.46 -0.24 21.81
CA GLY A 498 48.22 0.63 22.70
C GLY A 498 47.99 2.12 22.53
N ASN A 499 48.79 2.88 23.27
CA ASN A 499 48.76 4.34 23.30
C ASN A 499 48.88 4.96 21.90
N LEU A 500 48.29 6.13 21.69
CA LEU A 500 48.56 6.98 20.54
C LEU A 500 50.04 7.40 20.61
N ALA A 501 50.85 6.80 19.73
CA ALA A 501 52.27 7.05 19.67
C ALA A 501 52.56 8.45 19.14
N TYR A 502 53.73 9.00 19.50
CA TYR A 502 54.12 10.34 19.08
C TYR A 502 54.28 10.45 17.55
N GLU A 503 54.78 9.40 16.90
CA GLU A 503 54.96 9.33 15.44
C GLU A 503 53.63 9.40 14.70
N GLU A 504 52.61 8.70 15.21
CA GLU A 504 51.25 8.71 14.66
C GLU A 504 50.63 10.11 14.76
N LEU A 505 50.74 10.73 15.94
CA LEU A 505 50.25 12.09 16.17
C LEU A 505 50.96 13.11 15.28
N GLN A 506 52.28 13.00 15.09
CA GLN A 506 53.02 13.89 14.20
C GLN A 506 52.57 13.74 12.74
N ALA A 507 52.36 12.50 12.27
CA ALA A 507 51.91 12.27 10.90
C ALA A 507 50.53 12.87 10.63
N LEU A 508 49.58 12.67 11.56
CA LEU A 508 48.25 13.27 11.51
C LEU A 508 48.33 14.81 11.50
N TYR A 509 49.15 15.38 12.38
CA TYR A 509 49.38 16.83 12.45
C TYR A 509 49.92 17.39 11.14
N ILE A 510 50.96 16.76 10.57
CA ILE A 510 51.60 17.21 9.32
C ILE A 510 50.63 17.13 8.14
N ALA A 511 49.86 16.05 8.03
CA ALA A 511 48.90 15.85 6.95
C ALA A 511 47.82 16.95 6.96
N VAL A 512 47.26 17.23 8.12
CA VAL A 512 46.25 18.29 8.29
C VAL A 512 46.85 19.68 8.09
N LYS A 513 48.03 19.97 8.64
CA LYS A 513 48.72 21.26 8.46
C LYS A 513 48.99 21.57 7.00
N LYS A 514 49.48 20.58 6.24
CA LYS A 514 49.78 20.72 4.82
C LYS A 514 48.55 21.09 3.99
N LYS A 515 47.38 20.54 4.35
CA LYS A 515 46.17 20.70 3.55
C LYS A 515 45.34 21.92 3.93
N TYR A 516 45.16 22.19 5.22
CA TYR A 516 44.17 23.17 5.69
C TYR A 516 44.78 24.45 6.26
N ALA A 517 46.08 24.46 6.54
CA ALA A 517 46.78 25.52 7.28
C ALA A 517 45.96 26.06 8.48
N PRO A 518 45.47 25.19 9.39
CA PRO A 518 44.56 25.59 10.45
C PRO A 518 45.24 26.38 11.55
N GLU A 519 44.48 27.22 12.24
CA GLU A 519 44.93 27.94 13.45
C GLU A 519 45.04 26.98 14.64
N TYR A 520 44.13 25.99 14.73
CA TYR A 520 44.10 24.98 15.78
C TYR A 520 43.72 23.61 15.23
N ILE A 521 44.32 22.56 15.79
CA ILE A 521 44.01 21.15 15.50
C ILE A 521 43.60 20.46 16.79
N ASN A 522 42.45 19.79 16.79
CA ASN A 522 42.00 18.95 17.90
C ASN A 522 42.05 17.49 17.48
N ILE A 523 42.67 16.63 18.29
CA ILE A 523 42.62 15.18 18.12
C ILE A 523 41.74 14.60 19.22
N PHE A 524 40.57 14.09 18.86
CA PHE A 524 39.70 13.37 19.77
C PHE A 524 40.05 11.89 19.75
N THR A 525 40.37 11.32 20.92
CA THR A 525 40.70 9.89 21.03
C THR A 525 40.29 9.29 22.37
N ASN A 526 39.96 8.01 22.39
CA ASN A 526 39.79 7.21 23.61
C ASN A 526 41.04 6.39 23.97
N ARG A 527 42.10 6.45 23.15
CA ARG A 527 43.39 5.80 23.40
C ARG A 527 44.15 6.52 24.52
N GLY A 528 45.01 5.79 25.22
CA GLY A 528 46.02 6.44 26.07
C GLY A 528 47.05 7.19 25.21
N ILE A 529 47.82 8.11 25.80
CA ILE A 529 48.73 8.99 25.06
C ILE A 529 50.12 8.87 25.67
N GLU A 530 51.12 8.51 24.86
CA GLU A 530 52.54 8.40 25.28
C GLU A 530 53.33 9.62 24.79
N ILE A 531 53.00 10.80 25.32
CA ILE A 531 53.64 12.05 24.89
C ILE A 531 54.06 12.85 26.13
N ALA A 532 55.33 13.23 26.18
CA ALA A 532 55.79 14.25 27.12
C ALA A 532 55.15 15.60 26.73
N PHE A 533 54.54 16.29 27.70
CA PHE A 533 53.76 17.52 27.46
C PHE A 533 54.53 18.57 26.64
N ASP A 534 55.86 18.59 26.79
CA ASP A 534 56.81 19.52 26.20
C ASP A 534 57.09 19.26 24.70
N SER A 535 56.65 18.11 24.17
CA SER A 535 56.97 17.64 22.81
C SER A 535 55.86 17.90 21.78
N LYS A 536 54.70 18.41 22.22
CA LYS A 536 53.52 18.65 21.37
C LYS A 536 53.50 20.08 20.83
N PRO A 537 53.11 20.31 19.56
CA PRO A 537 52.87 21.66 19.05
C PRO A 537 51.85 22.45 19.88
N ASP A 538 52.08 23.77 20.05
CA ASP A 538 51.22 24.67 20.84
C ASP A 538 49.79 24.80 20.28
N ASP A 539 49.64 24.56 18.97
CA ASP A 539 48.39 24.69 18.21
C ASP A 539 47.67 23.35 18.00
N LEU A 540 48.16 22.29 18.63
CA LEU A 540 47.55 20.98 18.65
C LEU A 540 46.94 20.76 20.03
N GLU A 541 45.74 20.21 20.15
CA GLU A 541 45.12 19.74 21.38
C GLU A 541 44.75 18.27 21.23
N VAL A 542 44.99 17.46 22.27
CA VAL A 542 44.50 16.07 22.29
C VAL A 542 43.44 15.97 23.37
N VAL A 543 42.21 15.70 22.95
CA VAL A 543 41.01 15.67 23.78
C VAL A 543 40.64 14.21 24.02
N LYS A 544 40.64 13.80 25.29
CA LYS A 544 40.27 12.44 25.66
C LYS A 544 38.75 12.29 25.66
N VAL A 545 38.24 11.35 24.86
CA VAL A 545 36.81 11.02 24.80
C VAL A 545 36.49 10.08 25.98
N PRO A 546 35.62 10.48 26.92
CA PRO A 546 35.29 9.66 28.09
C PRO A 546 34.64 8.32 27.71
N HIS A 547 35.02 7.25 28.41
CA HIS A 547 34.44 5.92 28.21
C HIS A 547 32.91 5.91 28.40
N ALA A 548 32.38 6.78 29.26
CA ALA A 548 30.94 6.91 29.53
C ALA A 548 30.10 7.31 28.30
N ILE A 549 30.67 8.03 27.33
CA ILE A 549 29.97 8.38 26.07
C ILE A 549 29.68 7.12 25.26
N PHE A 550 30.56 6.12 25.32
CA PHE A 550 30.37 4.84 24.64
C PHE A 550 29.37 3.95 25.39
N ALA A 551 29.40 3.97 26.73
CA ALA A 551 28.48 3.21 27.57
C ALA A 551 27.01 3.69 27.52
N GLU A 552 26.75 4.94 27.12
CA GLU A 552 25.38 5.42 26.85
C GLU A 552 24.86 5.00 25.46
N LEU A 553 25.74 4.72 24.50
CA LEU A 553 25.38 4.22 23.17
C LEU A 553 25.21 2.69 23.14
N GLU A 554 25.84 1.99 24.09
CA GLU A 554 25.66 0.55 24.34
C GLU A 554 24.38 0.22 25.11
N LYS A 555 23.85 1.17 25.89
CA LYS A 555 22.56 1.05 26.62
C LYS A 555 21.38 1.39 25.73
#